data_AF-A0A1F3C420-F1
#
_entry.id   AF-A0A1F3C420-F1
#
_cell.length_a   1.000
_cell.length_b   1.000
_cell.length_c   1.000
_cell.angle_alpha   90.00
_cell.angle_beta   90.00
_cell.angle_gamma   90.00
#
_symmetry.space_group_name_H-M   'P 1'
#
loop_
_entity.id
_entity.type
_entity.pdbx_description
1 polymer ?
#
loop_
_entity_poly.entity_id
_entity_poly.type
_entity_poly.pdbx_seq_one_letter_code
_entity_poly.pdbx_strand_id
1 'polypeptide(L)'
;MAPVTSRRPTPHDLSSDPELAALAALDLLLDLSVAALHAVHPDLGVDEPEPHRPTVLAGSIIEAAHRLRGLLKGYRAALARHYRDIPF
;
A
#
# COMPACT_ATOMS: atom_id res chain seq x y z
N MET A 1 18.05 5.08 -10.72
CA MET A 1 16.93 4.38 -10.07
C MET A 1 15.86 5.43 -9.80
N ALA A 2 14.79 5.46 -10.59
CA ALA A 2 13.77 6.52 -10.47
C ALA A 2 13.05 6.40 -9.11
N PRO A 3 12.67 7.53 -8.48
CA PRO A 3 11.99 7.51 -7.19
C PRO A 3 10.65 6.78 -7.31
N VAL A 4 10.28 6.06 -6.24
CA VAL A 4 8.97 5.44 -6.07
C VAL A 4 7.95 6.56 -5.94
N THR A 5 7.44 7.06 -7.06
CA THR A 5 6.37 8.05 -7.01
C THR A 5 5.09 7.30 -6.67
N SER A 6 4.49 7.63 -5.52
CA SER A 6 3.12 7.31 -5.13
C SER A 6 2.09 7.97 -6.07
N ARG A 7 2.32 7.88 -7.38
CA ARG A 7 1.46 8.44 -8.42
C ARG A 7 0.52 7.35 -8.91
N ARG A 8 -0.69 7.77 -9.26
CA ARG A 8 -1.66 6.88 -9.92
C ARG A 8 -1.04 6.32 -11.20
N PRO A 9 -1.02 4.98 -11.38
CA PRO A 9 -0.58 4.38 -12.63
C PRO A 9 -1.44 4.85 -13.80
N THR A 10 -0.79 5.08 -14.93
CA THR A 10 -1.43 5.40 -16.20
C THR A 10 -1.65 4.11 -17.01
N PRO A 11 -2.54 4.13 -18.03
CA PRO A 11 -2.68 3.00 -18.95
C PRO A 11 -1.36 2.61 -19.63
N HIS A 12 -0.47 3.57 -19.89
CA HIS A 12 0.85 3.31 -20.46
C HIS A 12 1.78 2.61 -19.47
N ASP A 13 1.72 2.93 -18.17
CA ASP A 13 2.49 2.20 -17.16
C ASP A 13 2.08 0.73 -17.12
N LEU A 14 0.77 0.45 -17.21
CA LEU A 14 0.23 -0.92 -17.25
C LEU A 14 0.67 -1.72 -18.48
N SER A 15 0.93 -1.06 -19.62
CA SER A 15 1.44 -1.75 -20.81
C SER A 15 2.95 -1.95 -20.79
N SER A 16 3.69 -1.04 -20.15
CA SER A 16 5.16 -0.98 -20.21
C SER A 16 5.82 -1.77 -19.08
N ASP A 17 5.26 -1.66 -17.88
CA ASP A 17 5.71 -2.35 -16.67
C ASP A 17 4.48 -2.73 -15.83
N PRO A 18 3.74 -3.77 -16.25
CA PRO A 18 2.46 -4.14 -15.64
C PRO A 18 2.60 -4.47 -14.15
N GLU A 19 3.73 -5.08 -13.76
CA GLU A 19 3.98 -5.52 -12.40
C GLU A 19 4.25 -4.34 -11.47
N LEU A 20 5.12 -3.39 -11.84
CA LEU A 20 5.32 -2.19 -11.03
C LEU A 20 4.08 -1.29 -11.00
N ALA A 21 3.35 -1.20 -12.11
CA ALA A 21 2.11 -0.44 -12.18
C ALA A 21 1.02 -1.03 -11.26
N ALA A 22 0.87 -2.35 -11.22
CA ALA A 22 -0.06 -3.02 -10.29
C ALA A 22 0.31 -2.75 -8.82
N LEU A 23 1.60 -2.81 -8.47
CA LEU A 23 2.05 -2.53 -7.11
C LEU A 23 1.80 -1.07 -6.71
N ALA A 24 2.00 -0.12 -7.62
CA ALA A 24 1.68 1.28 -7.37
C ALA A 24 0.17 1.50 -7.18
N ALA A 25 -0.70 0.81 -7.93
CA ALA A 25 -2.14 0.86 -7.71
C ALA A 25 -2.53 0.31 -6.33
N LEU A 26 -1.96 -0.83 -5.93
CA LEU A 26 -2.24 -1.45 -4.64
C LEU A 26 -1.84 -0.55 -3.47
N ASP A 27 -0.67 0.08 -3.53
CA ASP A 27 -0.25 1.03 -2.48
C ASP A 27 -1.24 2.20 -2.34
N LEU A 28 -1.68 2.78 -3.45
CA LEU A 28 -2.65 3.88 -3.43
C LEU A 28 -3.99 3.47 -2.83
N LEU A 29 -4.47 2.26 -3.15
CA LEU A 29 -5.69 1.73 -2.56
C LEU A 29 -5.54 1.53 -1.06
N LEU A 30 -4.37 1.08 -0.60
CA LEU A 30 -4.09 0.91 0.83
C LEU A 30 -3.96 2.26 1.55
N ASP A 31 -3.38 3.29 0.91
CA ASP A 31 -3.37 4.67 1.42
C ASP A 31 -4.79 5.20 1.59
N LEU A 32 -5.60 5.09 0.54
CA LEU A 32 -6.97 5.56 0.58
C LEU A 32 -7.81 4.81 1.62
N SER A 33 -7.65 3.49 1.72
CA SER A 33 -8.40 2.66 2.67
C SER A 33 -8.09 3.03 4.12
N VAL A 34 -6.82 3.23 4.45
CA VAL A 34 -6.40 3.66 5.80
C VAL A 34 -6.95 5.06 6.11
N ALA A 35 -6.81 6.01 5.19
CA ALA A 35 -7.33 7.37 5.36
C ALA A 35 -8.85 7.39 5.54
N ALA A 36 -9.58 6.59 4.76
CA ALA A 36 -11.04 6.49 4.87
C ALA A 36 -11.46 5.91 6.24
N LEU A 37 -10.76 4.90 6.75
CA LEU A 37 -11.03 4.32 8.06
C LEU A 37 -10.76 5.29 9.21
N HIS A 38 -9.67 6.06 9.14
CA HIS A 38 -9.42 7.14 10.12
C HIS A 38 -10.49 8.24 10.05
N ALA A 39 -10.97 8.59 8.85
CA ALA A 39 -11.99 9.63 8.70
C ALA A 39 -13.34 9.24 9.31
N VAL A 40 -13.71 7.96 9.25
CA VAL A 40 -14.97 7.45 9.82
C VAL A 40 -14.84 7.01 11.29
N HIS A 41 -13.62 6.86 11.80
CA HIS A 41 -13.30 6.52 13.18
C HIS A 41 -12.18 7.44 13.71
N PRO A 42 -12.50 8.71 14.05
CA PRO A 42 -11.50 9.69 14.48
C PRO A 42 -10.77 9.30 15.78
N ASP A 43 -11.39 8.43 16.59
CA ASP A 43 -10.79 7.88 17.81
C ASP A 43 -9.62 6.93 17.50
N LEU A 44 -9.50 6.42 16.27
CA LEU A 44 -8.29 5.73 15.81
C LEU A 44 -7.16 6.75 15.61
N GLY A 45 -6.41 7.03 16.67
CA GLY A 45 -5.32 8.00 16.66
C GLY A 45 -5.13 8.76 17.97
N VAL A 46 -6.05 8.59 18.93
CA VAL A 46 -5.88 9.08 20.31
C VAL A 46 -5.25 7.99 21.19
N ASP A 47 -4.54 8.39 22.25
CA ASP A 47 -3.81 7.45 23.12
C ASP A 47 -4.74 6.42 23.81
N GLU A 48 -6.02 6.75 24.00
CA GLU A 48 -7.04 5.88 24.60
C GLU A 48 -8.35 5.91 23.79
N PRO A 49 -8.47 5.11 22.71
CA PRO A 49 -9.73 4.99 21.98
C PRO A 49 -10.80 4.30 22.82
N GLU A 50 -12.03 4.81 22.84
CA GLU A 50 -13.15 4.07 23.43
C GLU A 50 -13.41 2.78 22.62
N PRO A 51 -13.28 1.58 23.21
CA PRO A 51 -13.30 0.35 22.45
C PRO A 51 -14.75 -0.04 22.11
N HIS A 52 -15.25 0.46 20.98
CA HIS A 52 -16.45 -0.09 20.36
C HIS A 52 -16.09 -1.05 19.21
N ARG A 53 -16.93 -2.08 19.02
CA ARG A 53 -16.66 -3.19 18.07
C ARG A 53 -16.28 -2.73 16.64
N PRO A 54 -16.91 -1.70 16.04
CA PRO A 54 -16.47 -1.15 14.75
C PRO A 54 -15.05 -0.60 14.74
N THR A 55 -14.63 0.14 15.77
CA THR A 55 -13.29 0.74 15.88
C THR A 55 -12.20 -0.31 15.99
N VAL A 56 -12.46 -1.38 16.76
CA VAL A 56 -11.52 -2.51 16.86
C VAL A 56 -11.30 -3.18 15.50
N LEU A 57 -12.36 -3.38 14.72
CA LEU A 57 -12.28 -3.97 13.38
C LEU A 57 -11.56 -3.03 12.39
N ALA A 58 -11.86 -1.73 12.44
CA ALA A 58 -11.18 -0.74 11.62
C ALA A 58 -9.67 -0.67 11.93
N GLY A 59 -9.28 -0.68 13.20
CA GLY A 59 -7.87 -0.79 13.61
C GLY A 59 -7.20 -2.06 13.08
N SER A 60 -7.89 -3.21 13.16
CA SER A 60 -7.39 -4.48 12.62
C SER A 60 -7.17 -4.43 11.10
N ILE A 61 -8.04 -3.73 10.36
CA ILE A 61 -7.90 -3.54 8.91
C ILE A 61 -6.71 -2.63 8.59
N ILE A 62 -6.52 -1.54 9.35
CA ILE A 62 -5.38 -0.63 9.20
C ILE A 62 -4.06 -1.38 9.41
N GLU A 63 -3.97 -2.21 10.46
CA GLU A 63 -2.80 -3.05 10.68
C GLU A 63 -2.54 -4.03 9.52
N ALA A 64 -3.61 -4.68 9.02
CA ALA A 64 -3.50 -5.58 7.88
C ALA A 64 -3.00 -4.84 6.62
N ALA A 65 -3.44 -3.61 6.41
CA ALA A 65 -2.96 -2.76 5.33
C ALA A 65 -1.46 -2.44 5.48
N HIS A 66 -0.99 -2.12 6.69
CA HIS A 66 0.44 -1.91 6.95
C HIS A 66 1.28 -3.18 6.71
N ARG A 67 0.80 -4.34 7.17
CA ARG A 67 1.45 -5.63 6.90
C ARG A 67 1.55 -5.89 5.39
N LEU A 68 0.47 -5.66 4.65
CA LEU A 68 0.45 -5.85 3.21
C LEU A 68 1.43 -4.91 2.49
N ARG A 69 1.52 -3.63 2.87
CA ARG A 69 2.54 -2.71 2.32
C ARG A 69 3.97 -3.22 2.52
N GLY A 70 4.25 -3.81 3.68
CA GLY A 70 5.54 -4.47 3.94
C GLY A 70 5.83 -5.58 2.92
N LEU A 71 4.83 -6.41 2.62
CA LEU A 71 4.93 -7.47 1.60
C LEU A 71 5.11 -6.90 0.19
N LEU A 72 4.36 -5.85 -0.19
CA LEU A 72 4.49 -5.18 -1.49
C LEU A 72 5.89 -4.58 -1.67
N LYS A 73 6.46 -3.98 -0.62
CA LYS A 73 7.86 -3.49 -0.63
C LYS A 73 8.86 -4.63 -0.83
N GLY A 74 8.65 -5.77 -0.17
CA GLY A 74 9.47 -6.97 -0.37
C GLY A 74 9.40 -7.49 -1.80
N TYR A 75 8.20 -7.53 -2.38
CA TYR A 75 8.00 -7.97 -3.75
C TYR A 75 8.65 -7.03 -4.78
N ARG A 76 8.54 -5.70 -4.59
CA ARG A 76 9.28 -4.73 -5.42
C ARG A 76 10.80 -4.94 -5.37
N ALA A 77 11.34 -5.22 -4.18
CA ALA A 77 12.77 -5.48 -4.04
C ALA A 77 13.18 -6.76 -4.78
N ALA A 78 12.33 -7.79 -4.79
CA ALA A 78 12.56 -9.01 -5.55
C ALA A 78 12.55 -8.76 -7.07
N LEU A 79 11.58 -7.99 -7.58
CA LEU A 79 11.53 -7.58 -8.99
C LEU A 79 12.79 -6.78 -9.40
N ALA A 80 13.18 -5.79 -8.59
CA ALA A 80 14.37 -4.97 -8.87
C ALA A 80 15.67 -5.79 -8.90
N ARG A 81 15.75 -6.88 -8.12
CA ARG A 81 16.85 -7.85 -8.20
C ARG A 81 16.76 -8.67 -9.48
N HIS A 82 15.59 -9.21 -9.79
CA HIS A 82 15.39 -10.01 -11.00
C HIS A 82 15.80 -9.24 -12.27
N TYR A 83 15.36 -7.99 -12.43
CA TYR A 83 15.75 -7.17 -13.59
C TYR A 83 17.23 -6.83 -13.65
N ARG A 84 17.95 -6.84 -12.52
CA ARG A 84 19.41 -6.63 -12.48
C ARG A 84 20.17 -7.87 -12.93
N ASP A 85 19.61 -9.04 -12.68
CA ASP A 85 20.26 -10.34 -12.91
C ASP A 85 20.01 -10.89 -14.33
N ILE A 86 19.23 -10.20 -15.16
CA ILE A 86 19.04 -10.53 -16.58
C ILE A 86 20.18 -9.88 -17.40
N PRO A 87 21.14 -10.64 -17.94
CA PRO A 87 22.16 -10.11 -18.82
C PRO A 87 21.52 -9.68 -20.16
N PHE A 88 21.87 -8.49 -20.63
CA PHE A 88 21.55 -8.00 -21.98
C PHE A 88 22.30 -8.80 -23.04
#